data_AF-A0A078JMD2-F1
#
_entry.id   AF-A0A078JMD2-F1
#
_cell.length_a   1.000
_cell.length_b   1.000
_cell.length_c   1.000
_cell.angle_alpha   90.00
_cell.angle_beta   90.00
_cell.angle_gamma   90.00
#
_symmetry.space_group_name_H-M   'P 1'
#
loop_
_entity.id
_entity.type
_entity.pdbx_description
1 polymer ?
#
loop_
_entity_poly.entity_id
_entity_poly.type
_entity_poly.pdbx_seq_one_letter_code
_entity_poly.pdbx_strand_id
1 'polypeptide(L)'
;MEKYPSRKTSPITRIKKEDQKRYETKVWEEPWLPTYPARPPFCCDNSRDDHLRVHHLIDTETNTWNSEMLSTFVAAADIPRVKSIRVSRTGRRDCYRTDLTKSGTYTVKSGYTVAYDLRTQTLHPLMSEPSTTDLKKATRKIKALSKLKHFIWQAISGYVATAQNLRDRHCAQESTSPGLFLRQSLFENIDYLLGKAKGHGVNAETMKVFPWIMWYIRKARNEKLFNNKDITPLDTIQIAMREAESWTIAQLTPIMEDTVMNEALEDVSTMIQAPEPPRWRCQVDASWISSREGTGLGFVILDARATSLFGAKRAHTTESPLHAEAEGLIWAMLESLNRGYMSLHFESDCQQLVNLIQRDDEECPTLAPELDEIKAMCSSFDIFSIAYVSWSLNICVDGLAKGVRSRDFRVLYVQSCAPWWLAPVANQMDAA
;
A
#
# COMPACT_ATOMS: atom_id res chain seq x y z
N MET A 1 -43.20 -24.53 -8.94
CA MET A 1 -42.68 -25.48 -9.95
C MET A 1 -41.66 -24.71 -10.77
N GLU A 2 -40.41 -24.65 -10.31
CA GLU A 2 -39.29 -24.22 -11.14
C GLU A 2 -38.00 -24.77 -10.52
N LYS A 3 -37.28 -25.56 -11.32
CA LYS A 3 -36.19 -26.44 -10.91
C LYS A 3 -34.89 -25.64 -10.88
N TYR A 4 -34.22 -25.60 -9.73
CA TYR A 4 -32.81 -25.21 -9.67
C TYR A 4 -31.96 -26.22 -10.47
N PRO A 5 -31.03 -25.77 -11.33
CA PRO A 5 -30.10 -26.68 -11.99
C PRO A 5 -29.15 -27.26 -10.95
N SER A 6 -29.21 -28.59 -10.83
CA SER A 6 -28.31 -29.40 -10.02
C SER A 6 -26.86 -29.08 -10.38
N ARG A 7 -26.12 -28.43 -9.48
CA ARG A 7 -24.66 -28.33 -9.56
C ARG A 7 -24.10 -29.75 -9.56
N LYS A 8 -23.64 -30.20 -10.73
CA LYS A 8 -22.82 -31.40 -10.89
C LYS A 8 -21.51 -31.18 -10.12
N THR A 9 -21.44 -31.69 -8.89
CA THR A 9 -20.22 -31.76 -8.10
C THR A 9 -19.33 -32.87 -8.65
N SER A 10 -18.13 -32.52 -9.12
CA SER A 10 -17.08 -33.49 -9.50
C SER A 10 -16.66 -34.37 -8.30
N PRO A 11 -16.28 -35.63 -8.52
CA PRO A 11 -16.36 -36.66 -7.49
C PRO A 11 -14.99 -36.93 -6.87
N ILE A 12 -14.60 -36.27 -5.78
CA ILE A 12 -13.53 -36.78 -4.92
C ILE A 12 -13.91 -36.52 -3.45
N THR A 13 -14.05 -37.63 -2.71
CA THR A 13 -14.36 -37.73 -1.27
C THR A 13 -15.82 -37.46 -0.90
N ARG A 14 -16.69 -38.45 -1.12
CA ARG A 14 -17.93 -38.59 -0.33
C ARG A 14 -17.54 -38.90 1.11
N ILE A 15 -17.72 -37.96 2.02
CA ILE A 15 -17.72 -38.23 3.46
C ILE A 15 -19.19 -38.26 3.89
N LYS A 16 -19.78 -39.45 3.99
CA LYS A 16 -21.01 -39.64 4.75
C LYS A 16 -20.62 -39.92 6.21
N LYS A 17 -21.18 -39.15 7.13
CA LYS A 17 -21.29 -39.52 8.55
C LYS A 17 -22.41 -40.54 8.65
N GLU A 18 -22.14 -41.74 9.14
CA GLU A 18 -23.10 -42.50 9.93
C GLU A 18 -22.39 -43.61 10.71
N ASP A 19 -22.54 -43.55 12.02
CA ASP A 19 -22.25 -44.64 12.94
C ASP A 19 -23.22 -45.79 12.65
N GLN A 20 -22.82 -46.80 11.87
CA GLN A 20 -23.32 -48.17 12.03
C GLN A 20 -22.62 -49.19 11.13
N LYS A 21 -22.38 -50.36 11.75
CA LYS A 21 -22.16 -51.70 11.21
C LYS A 21 -20.73 -52.15 10.85
N ARG A 22 -20.43 -53.29 11.46
CA ARG A 22 -19.28 -54.17 11.30
C ARG A 22 -19.42 -54.83 9.92
N TYR A 23 -18.37 -54.83 9.09
CA TYR A 23 -18.25 -55.63 7.86
C TYR A 23 -19.01 -55.18 6.59
N GLU A 24 -19.17 -53.87 6.34
CA GLU A 24 -19.95 -53.39 5.18
C GLU A 24 -19.16 -52.88 3.97
N THR A 25 -17.82 -52.83 3.99
CA THR A 25 -17.03 -52.31 2.87
C THR A 25 -17.36 -53.06 1.59
N LYS A 26 -18.02 -52.37 0.66
CA LYS A 26 -18.43 -52.93 -0.64
C LYS A 26 -17.21 -53.10 -1.54
N VAL A 27 -17.01 -54.31 -2.07
CA VAL A 27 -15.82 -54.61 -2.87
C VAL A 27 -15.71 -53.68 -4.08
N TRP A 28 -16.82 -53.39 -4.76
CA TRP A 28 -16.81 -52.69 -6.06
C TRP A 28 -17.12 -51.19 -6.00
N GLU A 29 -17.70 -50.71 -4.90
CA GLU A 29 -18.13 -49.30 -4.78
C GLU A 29 -17.14 -48.46 -3.96
N GLU A 30 -16.45 -49.07 -2.99
CA GLU A 30 -15.60 -48.35 -2.06
C GLU A 30 -14.11 -48.40 -2.47
N PRO A 31 -13.37 -47.29 -2.35
CA PRO A 31 -11.97 -47.21 -2.73
C PRO A 31 -11.06 -47.75 -1.61
N TRP A 32 -11.00 -49.08 -1.46
CA TRP A 32 -10.27 -49.74 -0.37
C TRP A 32 -8.91 -50.34 -0.77
N LEU A 33 -8.55 -50.35 -2.07
CA LEU A 33 -7.19 -50.75 -2.48
C LEU A 33 -6.16 -49.66 -2.19
N PRO A 34 -4.94 -50.04 -1.76
CA PRO A 34 -3.83 -49.11 -1.52
C PRO A 34 -3.19 -48.66 -2.84
N THR A 35 -3.91 -47.87 -3.62
CA THR A 35 -3.46 -47.21 -4.85
C THR A 35 -3.50 -45.70 -4.68
N TYR A 36 -2.84 -44.95 -5.57
CA TYR A 36 -2.93 -43.49 -5.60
C TYR A 36 -3.51 -43.02 -6.95
N PRO A 37 -4.75 -42.51 -7.00
CA PRO A 37 -5.74 -42.44 -5.92
C PRO A 37 -6.27 -43.82 -5.51
N ALA A 38 -6.79 -43.93 -4.28
CA ALA A 38 -7.45 -45.14 -3.82
C ALA A 38 -8.66 -45.46 -4.70
N ARG A 39 -8.83 -46.72 -5.09
CA ARG A 39 -9.93 -47.18 -5.95
C ARG A 39 -10.39 -48.59 -5.57
N PRO A 40 -11.59 -49.03 -5.97
CA PRO A 40 -11.98 -50.43 -5.86
C PRO A 40 -11.13 -51.33 -6.80
N PRO A 41 -11.01 -52.63 -6.51
CA PRO A 41 -10.45 -53.62 -7.44
C PRO A 41 -11.23 -53.71 -8.74
N PHE A 42 -10.53 -54.07 -9.81
CA PHE A 42 -11.17 -54.48 -11.05
C PHE A 42 -11.70 -55.92 -10.92
N CYS A 43 -12.86 -56.18 -11.51
CA CYS A 43 -13.44 -57.52 -11.61
C CYS A 43 -12.78 -58.30 -12.76
N CYS A 44 -12.64 -59.62 -12.64
CA CYS A 44 -12.02 -60.48 -13.65
C CYS A 44 -12.97 -60.92 -14.80
N ASP A 45 -13.97 -60.09 -15.13
CA ASP A 45 -14.92 -60.23 -16.24
C ASP A 45 -16.07 -61.25 -16.14
N ASN A 46 -16.29 -61.93 -15.00
CA ASN A 46 -17.48 -62.78 -14.78
C ASN A 46 -18.33 -62.31 -13.59
N SER A 47 -19.63 -62.16 -13.83
CA SER A 47 -20.72 -61.85 -12.86
C SER A 47 -20.29 -61.04 -11.62
N ARG A 48 -20.40 -59.71 -11.73
CA ARG A 48 -20.20 -58.80 -10.60
C ARG A 48 -21.34 -58.96 -9.59
N ASP A 49 -21.04 -59.55 -8.44
CA ASP A 49 -21.95 -59.54 -7.29
C ASP A 49 -21.84 -58.19 -6.55
N ASP A 50 -22.85 -57.34 -6.70
CA ASP A 50 -22.94 -56.04 -6.02
C ASP A 50 -23.12 -56.15 -4.49
N HIS A 51 -23.46 -57.34 -3.98
CA HIS A 51 -23.54 -57.62 -2.55
C HIS A 51 -22.20 -58.10 -1.96
N LEU A 52 -21.18 -58.37 -2.77
CA LEU A 52 -19.88 -58.82 -2.29
C LEU A 52 -19.22 -57.77 -1.37
N ARG A 53 -18.85 -58.21 -0.17
CA ARG A 53 -18.16 -57.39 0.85
C ARG A 53 -16.74 -57.90 1.06
N VAL A 54 -15.86 -56.99 1.47
CA VAL A 54 -14.43 -57.31 1.68
C VAL A 54 -14.24 -58.46 2.67
N HIS A 55 -15.11 -58.57 3.69
CA HIS A 55 -15.03 -59.67 4.65
C HIS A 55 -15.34 -61.05 4.06
N HIS A 56 -16.11 -61.15 2.97
CA HIS A 56 -16.33 -62.43 2.25
C HIS A 56 -15.05 -62.92 1.54
N LEU A 57 -14.07 -62.05 1.32
CA LEU A 57 -12.78 -62.39 0.72
C LEU A 57 -11.74 -62.81 1.77
N ILE A 58 -12.12 -62.85 3.05
CA ILE A 58 -11.24 -63.19 4.18
C ILE A 58 -11.69 -64.54 4.74
N ASP A 59 -10.73 -65.44 4.95
CA ASP A 59 -10.95 -66.68 5.68
C ASP A 59 -11.02 -66.38 7.19
N THR A 60 -12.18 -66.65 7.78
CA THR A 60 -12.48 -66.36 9.19
C THR A 60 -11.74 -67.27 10.17
N GLU A 61 -11.28 -68.45 9.75
CA GLU A 61 -10.55 -69.38 10.61
C GLU A 61 -9.08 -68.99 10.69
N THR A 62 -8.48 -68.63 9.56
CA THR A 62 -7.06 -68.27 9.48
C THR A 62 -6.79 -66.77 9.65
N ASN A 63 -7.82 -65.92 9.58
CA ASN A 63 -7.70 -64.44 9.47
C ASN A 63 -6.74 -64.01 8.35
N THR A 64 -6.77 -64.73 7.23
CA THR A 64 -5.98 -64.40 6.03
C THR A 64 -6.87 -64.22 4.81
N TRP A 65 -6.33 -63.63 3.74
CA TRP A 65 -7.07 -63.48 2.50
C TRP A 65 -7.31 -64.83 1.83
N ASN A 66 -8.57 -65.13 1.51
CA ASN A 66 -8.93 -66.33 0.76
C ASN A 66 -8.44 -66.18 -0.69
N SER A 67 -7.37 -66.90 -1.01
CA SER A 67 -6.72 -66.78 -2.33
C SER A 67 -7.57 -67.30 -3.48
N GLU A 68 -8.44 -68.29 -3.21
CA GLU A 68 -9.38 -68.83 -4.20
C GLU A 68 -10.43 -67.78 -4.54
N MET A 69 -11.08 -67.20 -3.53
CA MET A 69 -12.06 -66.12 -3.70
C MET A 69 -11.46 -64.89 -4.41
N LEU A 70 -10.22 -64.53 -4.09
CA LEU A 70 -9.54 -63.44 -4.80
C LEU A 70 -9.28 -63.77 -6.27
N SER A 71 -8.86 -65.00 -6.59
CA SER A 71 -8.65 -65.41 -7.99
C SER A 71 -9.93 -65.50 -8.79
N THR A 72 -11.06 -65.81 -8.13
CA THR A 72 -12.38 -65.95 -8.76
C THR A 72 -13.05 -64.62 -9.09
N PHE A 73 -12.83 -63.58 -8.27
CA PHE A 73 -13.56 -62.31 -8.42
C PHE A 73 -12.67 -61.11 -8.79
N VAL A 74 -11.43 -61.06 -8.29
CA VAL A 74 -10.55 -59.89 -8.41
C VAL A 74 -9.55 -60.11 -9.56
N ALA A 75 -9.38 -59.09 -10.42
CA ALA A 75 -8.41 -59.12 -11.49
C ALA A 75 -6.99 -59.41 -10.96
N ALA A 76 -6.25 -60.26 -11.68
CA ALA A 76 -4.92 -60.73 -11.26
C ALA A 76 -3.93 -59.58 -10.91
N ALA A 77 -4.07 -58.43 -11.58
CA ALA A 77 -3.25 -57.24 -11.32
C ALA A 77 -3.48 -56.59 -9.94
N ASP A 78 -4.65 -56.81 -9.33
CA ASP A 78 -5.04 -56.22 -8.04
C ASP A 78 -4.87 -57.20 -6.87
N ILE A 79 -4.79 -58.51 -7.11
CA ILE A 79 -4.58 -59.53 -6.06
C ILE A 79 -3.36 -59.22 -5.16
N PRO A 80 -2.17 -58.85 -5.69
CA PRO A 80 -1.03 -58.49 -4.84
C PRO A 80 -1.30 -57.28 -3.95
N ARG A 81 -2.13 -56.34 -4.41
CA ARG A 81 -2.51 -55.13 -3.66
C ARG A 81 -3.51 -55.45 -2.56
N VAL A 82 -4.43 -56.37 -2.80
CA VAL A 82 -5.33 -56.88 -1.75
C VAL A 82 -4.52 -57.60 -0.67
N LYS A 83 -3.63 -58.50 -1.07
CA LYS A 83 -2.79 -59.29 -0.15
C LYS A 83 -1.82 -58.45 0.68
N SER A 84 -1.48 -57.24 0.25
CA SER A 84 -0.61 -56.34 1.03
C SER A 84 -1.34 -55.68 2.22
N ILE A 85 -2.67 -55.67 2.22
CA ILE A 85 -3.50 -55.20 3.33
C ILE A 85 -3.48 -56.26 4.43
N ARG A 86 -3.05 -55.88 5.63
CA ARG A 86 -3.04 -56.79 6.78
C ARG A 86 -4.44 -56.93 7.38
N VAL A 87 -4.94 -58.17 7.47
CA VAL A 87 -6.18 -58.50 8.18
C VAL A 87 -5.93 -58.45 9.70
N SER A 88 -6.85 -57.86 10.45
CA SER A 88 -6.74 -57.75 11.90
C SER A 88 -7.02 -59.09 12.59
N ARG A 89 -6.04 -59.61 13.33
CA ARG A 89 -6.18 -60.85 14.14
C ARG A 89 -7.02 -60.67 15.41
N THR A 90 -7.24 -59.42 15.83
CA THR A 90 -7.94 -59.07 17.07
C THR A 90 -9.37 -58.57 16.83
N GLY A 91 -9.85 -58.64 15.57
CA GLY A 91 -11.20 -58.21 15.21
C GLY A 91 -11.43 -56.71 15.41
N ARG A 92 -10.38 -55.89 15.32
CA ARG A 92 -10.48 -54.42 15.42
C ARG A 92 -11.43 -53.91 14.33
N ARG A 93 -12.30 -52.96 14.67
CA ARG A 93 -13.20 -52.31 13.69
C ARG A 93 -12.38 -51.61 12.62
N ASP A 94 -12.88 -51.66 11.38
CA ASP A 94 -12.30 -50.92 10.26
C ASP A 94 -12.35 -49.43 10.54
N CYS A 95 -11.27 -48.73 10.21
CA CYS A 95 -11.17 -47.29 10.31
C CYS A 95 -10.80 -46.71 8.95
N TYR A 96 -11.45 -45.62 8.56
CA TYR A 96 -11.04 -44.86 7.39
C TYR A 96 -9.65 -44.29 7.59
N ARG A 97 -8.77 -44.55 6.62
CA ARG A 97 -7.43 -43.98 6.54
C ARG A 97 -7.39 -42.98 5.39
N THR A 98 -6.79 -41.81 5.63
CA THR A 98 -6.50 -40.84 4.58
C THR A 98 -5.06 -41.02 4.11
N ASP A 99 -4.84 -40.92 2.80
CA ASP A 99 -3.47 -40.91 2.24
C ASP A 99 -2.83 -39.52 2.29
N LEU A 100 -3.56 -38.52 2.79
CA LEU A 100 -3.12 -37.13 2.84
C LEU A 100 -2.11 -36.84 3.96
N THR A 101 -2.00 -37.75 4.93
CA THR A 101 -1.07 -37.61 6.07
C THR A 101 -0.31 -38.91 6.29
N LYS A 102 0.97 -38.81 6.70
CA LYS A 102 1.79 -40.00 7.04
C LYS A 102 1.18 -40.82 8.18
N SER A 103 0.43 -40.17 9.07
CA SER A 103 -0.30 -40.78 10.19
C SER A 103 -1.61 -41.46 9.79
N GLY A 104 -2.08 -41.30 8.54
CA GLY A 104 -3.32 -41.90 8.07
C GLY A 104 -4.60 -41.26 8.61
N THR A 105 -4.47 -40.18 9.40
CA THR A 105 -5.58 -39.50 10.08
C THR A 105 -5.96 -38.22 9.36
N TYR A 106 -7.27 -38.06 9.09
CA TYR A 106 -7.78 -36.87 8.42
C TYR A 106 -7.76 -35.68 9.37
N THR A 107 -7.20 -34.57 8.89
CA THR A 107 -7.25 -33.27 9.58
C THR A 107 -7.85 -32.23 8.65
N VAL A 108 -8.46 -31.19 9.24
CA VAL A 108 -8.96 -30.04 8.47
C VAL A 108 -7.85 -29.43 7.60
N LYS A 109 -6.61 -29.41 8.12
CA LYS A 109 -5.42 -28.94 7.39
C LYS A 109 -5.13 -29.76 6.13
N SER A 110 -5.13 -31.09 6.23
CA SER A 110 -4.91 -31.97 5.08
C SER A 110 -6.04 -31.88 4.04
N GLY A 111 -7.28 -31.74 4.50
CA GLY A 111 -8.43 -31.53 3.60
C GLY A 111 -8.35 -30.19 2.85
N TYR A 112 -7.93 -29.13 3.54
CA TYR A 112 -7.76 -27.81 2.93
C TYR A 112 -6.67 -27.79 1.86
N THR A 113 -5.54 -28.46 2.10
CA THR A 113 -4.45 -28.57 1.10
C THR A 113 -4.94 -29.21 -0.20
N VAL A 114 -5.68 -30.31 -0.12
CA VAL A 114 -6.25 -30.98 -1.30
C VAL A 114 -7.27 -30.11 -2.02
N ALA A 115 -8.16 -29.45 -1.28
CA ALA A 115 -9.14 -28.55 -1.87
C ALA A 115 -8.45 -27.36 -2.57
N TYR A 116 -7.35 -26.86 -2.01
CA TYR A 116 -6.52 -25.82 -2.61
C TYR A 116 -5.85 -26.32 -3.89
N ASP A 117 -5.23 -27.50 -3.88
CA ASP A 117 -4.55 -28.07 -5.03
C ASP A 117 -5.50 -28.43 -6.19
N LEU A 118 -6.71 -28.92 -5.87
CA LEU A 118 -7.77 -29.12 -6.86
C LEU A 118 -8.22 -27.78 -7.47
N ARG A 119 -8.34 -26.74 -6.64
CA ARG A 119 -8.71 -25.40 -7.12
C ARG A 119 -7.63 -24.81 -8.04
N THR A 120 -6.36 -25.01 -7.73
CA THR A 120 -5.25 -24.54 -8.57
C THR A 120 -5.09 -25.35 -9.86
N GLN A 121 -5.41 -26.64 -9.87
CA GLN A 121 -5.40 -27.46 -11.10
C GLN A 121 -6.58 -27.19 -12.04
N THR A 122 -7.75 -26.81 -11.50
CA THR A 122 -8.95 -26.50 -12.32
C THR A 122 -8.84 -25.14 -13.01
N LEU A 123 -7.98 -24.26 -12.51
CA LEU A 123 -7.63 -22.99 -13.15
C LEU A 123 -6.41 -23.24 -14.07
N HIS A 124 -6.65 -23.37 -15.37
CA HIS A 124 -5.60 -23.50 -16.39
C HIS A 124 -4.49 -22.42 -16.23
N PRO A 125 -3.21 -22.72 -16.55
CA PRO A 125 -2.07 -21.85 -16.26
C PRO A 125 -2.00 -20.66 -17.23
N LEU A 126 -2.75 -19.60 -16.94
CA LEU A 126 -2.48 -18.27 -17.49
C LEU A 126 -1.72 -17.48 -16.43
N MET A 127 -0.40 -17.45 -16.61
CA MET A 127 0.58 -16.67 -15.84
C MET A 127 0.71 -17.06 -14.37
N SER A 128 1.94 -17.44 -13.99
CA SER A 128 2.28 -17.66 -12.59
C SER A 128 2.21 -16.32 -11.86
N GLU A 129 1.09 -16.04 -11.20
CA GLU A 129 0.97 -14.88 -10.33
C GLU A 129 2.13 -14.88 -9.32
N PRO A 130 2.68 -13.71 -8.98
CA PRO A 130 3.74 -13.61 -7.99
C PRO A 130 3.25 -14.14 -6.63
N SER A 131 4.12 -14.91 -5.96
CA SER A 131 3.85 -15.47 -4.64
C SER A 131 3.47 -14.36 -3.65
N THR A 132 2.23 -14.41 -3.15
CA THR A 132 1.73 -13.45 -2.15
C THR A 132 2.59 -13.44 -0.87
N THR A 133 3.22 -14.57 -0.54
CA THR A 133 4.14 -14.69 0.59
C THR A 133 5.40 -13.86 0.38
N ASP A 134 5.95 -13.88 -0.84
CA ASP A 134 7.17 -13.14 -1.16
C ASP A 134 6.90 -11.65 -1.33
N LEU A 135 5.74 -11.28 -1.89
CA LEU A 135 5.28 -9.89 -1.91
C LEU A 135 5.12 -9.32 -0.50
N LYS A 136 4.50 -10.06 0.42
CA LYS A 136 4.36 -9.64 1.83
C LYS A 136 5.71 -9.47 2.53
N LYS A 137 6.69 -10.33 2.24
CA LYS A 137 8.06 -10.17 2.75
C LYS A 137 8.73 -8.92 2.17
N ALA A 138 8.59 -8.71 0.87
CA ALA A 138 9.14 -7.54 0.17
C ALA A 138 8.57 -6.22 0.73
N THR A 139 7.30 -6.20 1.12
CA THR A 139 6.66 -5.01 1.73
C THR A 139 7.40 -4.51 2.98
N ARG A 140 8.02 -5.39 3.75
CA ARG A 140 8.77 -5.00 4.97
C ARG A 140 10.01 -4.18 4.65
N LYS A 141 10.62 -4.39 3.48
CA LYS A 141 11.86 -3.75 3.03
C LYS A 141 11.64 -2.36 2.42
N ILE A 142 10.39 -1.94 2.21
CA ILE A 142 10.08 -0.61 1.68
C ILE A 142 10.60 0.46 2.63
N LYS A 143 11.27 1.49 2.08
CA LYS A 143 11.65 2.71 2.81
C LYS A 143 10.46 3.67 2.86
N ALA A 144 9.63 3.51 3.88
CA ALA A 144 8.45 4.35 4.15
C ALA A 144 8.01 4.21 5.61
N LEU A 145 7.05 5.03 6.03
CA LEU A 145 6.38 4.92 7.33
C LEU A 145 5.81 3.52 7.58
N SER A 146 5.95 2.99 8.80
CA SER A 146 5.43 1.66 9.19
C SER A 146 3.94 1.47 8.88
N LYS A 147 3.13 2.52 9.03
CA LYS A 147 1.70 2.50 8.69
C LYS A 147 1.44 2.25 7.20
N LEU A 148 2.28 2.79 6.31
CA LEU A 148 2.19 2.58 4.86
C LEU A 148 2.61 1.15 4.49
N LYS A 149 3.67 0.62 5.12
CA LYS A 149 4.08 -0.79 4.94
C LYS A 149 2.95 -1.73 5.35
N HIS A 150 2.32 -1.48 6.50
CA HIS A 150 1.18 -2.26 6.97
C HIS A 150 -0.01 -2.18 6.01
N PHE A 151 -0.31 -0.98 5.50
CA PHE A 151 -1.38 -0.80 4.52
C PHE A 151 -1.14 -1.61 3.22
N ILE A 152 0.07 -1.55 2.65
CA ILE A 152 0.41 -2.34 1.45
C ILE A 152 0.30 -3.83 1.76
N TRP A 153 0.76 -4.26 2.93
CA TRP A 153 0.62 -5.64 3.38
C TRP A 153 -0.86 -6.07 3.50
N GLN A 154 -1.74 -5.19 4.00
CA GLN A 154 -3.18 -5.41 4.06
C GLN A 154 -3.79 -5.51 2.66
N ALA A 155 -3.32 -4.70 1.71
CA ALA A 155 -3.76 -4.75 0.32
C ALA A 155 -3.41 -6.11 -0.32
N ILE A 156 -2.17 -6.57 -0.18
CA ILE A 156 -1.72 -7.89 -0.67
C ILE A 156 -2.46 -9.02 0.06
N SER A 157 -2.85 -8.83 1.31
CA SER A 157 -3.59 -9.83 2.08
C SER A 157 -5.10 -9.83 1.81
N GLY A 158 -5.62 -8.93 0.97
CA GLY A 158 -7.05 -8.83 0.68
C GLY A 158 -7.89 -8.24 1.82
N TYR A 159 -7.27 -7.55 2.78
CA TYR A 159 -7.97 -6.94 3.92
C TYR A 159 -8.55 -5.56 3.60
N VAL A 160 -8.04 -4.87 2.57
CA VAL A 160 -8.55 -3.55 2.16
C VAL A 160 -9.92 -3.70 1.52
N ALA A 161 -10.89 -2.87 1.94
CA ALA A 161 -12.26 -2.87 1.44
C ALA A 161 -12.36 -2.26 0.03
N THR A 162 -11.88 -3.00 -0.98
CA THR A 162 -12.07 -2.69 -2.40
C THR A 162 -13.48 -3.14 -2.85
N ALA A 163 -13.98 -2.61 -3.98
CA ALA A 163 -15.27 -3.03 -4.53
C ALA A 163 -15.32 -4.56 -4.75
N GLN A 164 -14.23 -5.14 -5.25
CA GLN A 164 -14.12 -6.60 -5.43
C GLN A 164 -14.17 -7.35 -4.09
N ASN A 165 -13.38 -6.94 -3.08
CA ASN A 165 -13.37 -7.62 -1.79
C ASN A 165 -14.71 -7.47 -1.03
N LEU A 166 -15.40 -6.34 -1.20
CA LEU A 166 -16.73 -6.15 -0.63
C LEU A 166 -17.76 -7.05 -1.30
N ARG A 167 -17.71 -7.21 -2.63
CA ARG A 167 -18.55 -8.16 -3.37
C ARG A 167 -18.29 -9.60 -2.94
N ASP A 168 -17.02 -10.01 -2.86
CA ASP A 168 -16.64 -11.38 -2.45
C ASP A 168 -17.10 -11.70 -1.01
N ARG A 169 -17.20 -10.67 -0.16
CA ARG A 169 -17.74 -10.76 1.20
C ARG A 169 -19.26 -10.54 1.28
N HIS A 170 -19.95 -10.37 0.15
CA HIS A 170 -21.39 -10.11 0.07
C HIS A 170 -21.82 -8.81 0.79
N CYS A 171 -20.93 -7.82 0.89
CA CYS A 171 -21.18 -6.52 1.52
C CYS A 171 -21.56 -5.40 0.52
N ALA A 172 -21.44 -5.63 -0.78
CA ALA A 172 -21.79 -4.66 -1.83
C ALA A 172 -22.25 -5.38 -3.12
N GLN A 173 -23.19 -4.78 -3.86
CA GLN A 173 -23.75 -5.36 -5.09
C GLN A 173 -23.05 -4.87 -6.37
N GLU A 174 -22.57 -3.63 -6.40
CA GLU A 174 -21.99 -3.04 -7.62
C GLU A 174 -20.48 -3.28 -7.72
N SER A 175 -20.04 -3.78 -8.88
CA SER A 175 -18.64 -3.76 -9.28
C SER A 175 -18.39 -2.52 -10.13
N THR A 176 -17.70 -1.52 -9.57
CA THR A 176 -16.99 -0.56 -10.42
C THR A 176 -15.91 -1.35 -11.17
N SER A 177 -15.89 -1.27 -12.50
CA SER A 177 -14.81 -1.88 -13.26
C SER A 177 -13.48 -1.28 -12.80
N PRO A 178 -12.43 -2.09 -12.59
CA PRO A 178 -11.09 -1.54 -12.41
C PRO A 178 -10.80 -0.70 -13.65
N GLY A 179 -10.51 0.58 -13.48
CA GLY A 179 -9.90 1.36 -14.56
C GLY A 179 -8.65 0.63 -15.07
N LEU A 180 -8.32 0.82 -16.35
CA LEU A 180 -7.17 0.17 -16.98
C LEU A 180 -5.89 0.50 -16.19
N PHE A 181 -5.34 -0.50 -15.49
CA PHE A 181 -3.99 -0.47 -14.94
C PHE A 181 -3.11 -1.40 -15.77
N LEU A 182 -1.79 -1.21 -15.74
CA LEU A 182 -0.80 -1.89 -16.60
C LEU A 182 -1.03 -3.40 -16.76
N ARG A 183 -1.49 -4.09 -15.70
CA ARG A 183 -1.90 -5.50 -15.71
C ARG A 183 -3.25 -5.69 -15.01
N GLN A 184 -3.94 -6.78 -15.34
CA GLN A 184 -5.23 -7.14 -14.76
C GLN A 184 -5.13 -7.64 -13.31
N SER A 185 -3.97 -8.17 -12.89
CA SER A 185 -3.75 -8.66 -11.52
C SER A 185 -3.16 -7.57 -10.61
N LEU A 186 -3.81 -7.34 -9.46
CA LEU A 186 -3.29 -6.48 -8.39
C LEU A 186 -1.90 -6.93 -7.95
N PHE A 187 -1.67 -8.23 -7.87
CA PHE A 187 -0.41 -8.79 -7.38
C PHE A 187 0.73 -8.54 -8.36
N GLU A 188 0.48 -8.67 -9.66
CA GLU A 188 1.46 -8.32 -10.71
C GLU A 188 1.79 -6.82 -10.69
N ASN A 189 0.79 -5.98 -10.47
CA ASN A 189 0.99 -4.53 -10.37
C ASN A 189 1.84 -4.16 -9.14
N ILE A 190 1.61 -4.79 -7.99
CA ILE A 190 2.43 -4.59 -6.79
C ILE A 190 3.83 -5.16 -6.97
N ASP A 191 3.98 -6.33 -7.57
CA ASP A 191 5.29 -6.93 -7.89
C ASP A 191 6.11 -6.03 -8.83
N TYR A 192 5.44 -5.43 -9.82
CA TYR A 192 6.05 -4.44 -10.69
C TYR A 192 6.59 -3.25 -9.91
N LEU A 193 5.78 -2.69 -9.01
CA LEU A 193 6.17 -1.55 -8.17
C LEU A 193 7.26 -1.89 -7.13
N LEU A 194 7.34 -3.13 -6.67
CA LEU A 194 8.32 -3.52 -5.64
C LEU A 194 9.71 -3.82 -6.17
N GLY A 195 9.88 -4.11 -7.47
CA GLY A 195 11.20 -4.47 -7.98
C GLY A 195 11.38 -4.46 -9.48
N LYS A 196 10.35 -4.75 -10.29
CA LYS A 196 10.54 -4.87 -11.76
C LYS A 196 10.58 -3.52 -12.46
N ALA A 197 9.99 -2.46 -11.90
CA ALA A 197 10.00 -1.12 -12.49
C ALA A 197 11.42 -0.56 -12.67
N LYS A 198 12.33 -0.82 -11.70
CA LYS A 198 13.74 -0.38 -11.78
C LYS A 198 14.49 -1.02 -12.96
N GLY A 199 14.15 -2.26 -13.32
CA GLY A 199 14.71 -2.95 -14.49
C GLY A 199 14.17 -2.47 -15.83
N HIS A 200 13.08 -1.70 -15.85
CA HIS A 200 12.45 -1.14 -17.05
C HIS A 200 12.78 0.35 -17.25
N GLY A 201 13.79 0.88 -16.56
CA GLY A 201 14.24 2.27 -16.72
C GLY A 201 13.39 3.33 -16.00
N VAL A 202 12.47 2.94 -15.11
CA VAL A 202 11.70 3.89 -14.30
C VAL A 202 12.62 4.54 -13.26
N ASN A 203 12.52 5.87 -13.12
CA ASN A 203 13.33 6.66 -12.17
C ASN A 203 13.20 6.11 -10.74
N ALA A 204 14.34 5.85 -10.11
CA ALA A 204 14.42 5.32 -8.75
C ALA A 204 13.75 6.22 -7.71
N GLU A 205 13.72 7.55 -7.91
CA GLU A 205 13.02 8.48 -7.03
C GLU A 205 11.50 8.33 -7.13
N THR A 206 10.96 8.20 -8.34
CA THR A 206 9.52 7.93 -8.54
C THR A 206 9.11 6.62 -7.87
N MET A 207 10.00 5.63 -7.84
CA MET A 207 9.79 4.36 -7.14
C MET A 207 9.87 4.47 -5.61
N LYS A 208 10.39 5.56 -5.05
CA LYS A 208 10.29 5.79 -3.60
C LYS A 208 8.91 6.32 -3.23
N VAL A 209 8.25 7.10 -4.09
CA VAL A 209 7.01 7.81 -3.73
C VAL A 209 5.75 6.92 -3.79
N PHE A 210 5.76 5.79 -4.51
CA PHE A 210 4.56 4.96 -4.72
C PHE A 210 3.80 4.53 -3.44
N PRO A 211 4.46 4.21 -2.29
CA PRO A 211 3.74 3.84 -1.06
C PRO A 211 2.83 4.97 -0.55
N TRP A 212 3.27 6.22 -0.71
CA TRP A 212 2.49 7.40 -0.36
C TRP A 212 1.35 7.62 -1.34
N ILE A 213 1.59 7.45 -2.64
CA ILE A 213 0.56 7.57 -3.68
C ILE A 213 -0.58 6.57 -3.41
N MET A 214 -0.27 5.29 -3.18
CA MET A 214 -1.27 4.27 -2.85
C MET A 214 -2.09 4.64 -1.61
N TRP A 215 -1.43 5.17 -0.58
CA TRP A 215 -2.08 5.57 0.66
C TRP A 215 -3.00 6.78 0.48
N TYR A 216 -2.56 7.80 -0.25
CA TYR A 216 -3.34 9.02 -0.47
C TYR A 216 -4.48 8.83 -1.46
N ILE A 217 -4.35 7.93 -2.45
CA ILE A 217 -5.50 7.48 -3.27
C ILE A 217 -6.59 6.87 -2.38
N ARG A 218 -6.19 6.02 -1.41
CA ARG A 218 -7.14 5.43 -0.46
C ARG A 218 -7.79 6.51 0.42
N LYS A 219 -7.05 7.52 0.88
CA LYS A 219 -7.63 8.65 1.62
C LYS A 219 -8.62 9.44 0.76
N ALA A 220 -8.23 9.82 -0.46
CA ALA A 220 -9.07 10.58 -1.38
C ALA A 220 -10.39 9.86 -1.67
N ARG A 221 -10.34 8.54 -1.92
CA ARG A 221 -11.53 7.71 -2.05
C ARG A 221 -12.40 7.75 -0.78
N ASN A 222 -11.80 7.59 0.40
CA ASN A 222 -12.55 7.58 1.65
C ASN A 222 -13.22 8.94 1.92
N GLU A 223 -12.52 10.04 1.68
CA GLU A 223 -13.08 11.39 1.78
C GLU A 223 -14.26 11.58 0.82
N LYS A 224 -14.15 11.09 -0.42
CA LYS A 224 -15.26 11.11 -1.37
C LYS A 224 -16.45 10.27 -0.89
N LEU A 225 -16.20 9.07 -0.36
CA LEU A 225 -17.26 8.15 0.06
C LEU A 225 -17.99 8.59 1.33
N PHE A 226 -17.25 9.11 2.33
CA PHE A 226 -17.83 9.42 3.64
C PHE A 226 -18.20 10.89 3.81
N ASN A 227 -17.46 11.80 3.17
CA ASN A 227 -17.61 13.25 3.33
C ASN A 227 -18.05 13.95 2.03
N ASN A 228 -18.26 13.20 0.94
CA ASN A 228 -18.56 13.73 -0.41
C ASN A 228 -17.57 14.79 -0.90
N LYS A 229 -16.32 14.72 -0.44
CA LYS A 229 -15.27 15.66 -0.82
C LYS A 229 -14.46 15.10 -2.00
N ASP A 230 -14.44 15.83 -3.11
CA ASP A 230 -13.58 15.52 -4.24
C ASP A 230 -12.16 16.05 -3.99
N ILE A 231 -11.18 15.17 -4.12
CA ILE A 231 -9.76 15.50 -4.09
C ILE A 231 -9.21 15.17 -5.47
N THR A 232 -8.55 16.12 -6.11
CA THR A 232 -8.09 15.92 -7.49
C THR A 232 -6.91 14.94 -7.53
N PRO A 233 -6.67 14.27 -8.68
CA PRO A 233 -5.48 13.45 -8.85
C PRO A 233 -4.18 14.24 -8.63
N LEU A 234 -4.14 15.51 -9.05
CA LEU A 234 -2.99 16.39 -8.86
C LEU A 234 -2.71 16.65 -7.38
N ASP A 235 -3.74 17.04 -6.61
CA ASP A 235 -3.60 17.24 -5.16
C ASP A 235 -3.13 15.97 -4.45
N THR A 236 -3.67 14.81 -4.88
CA THR A 236 -3.30 13.50 -4.32
C THR A 236 -1.82 13.21 -4.54
N ILE A 237 -1.31 13.48 -5.75
CA ILE A 237 0.09 13.28 -6.10
C ILE A 237 0.99 14.26 -5.34
N GLN A 238 0.63 15.54 -5.31
CA GLN A 238 1.41 16.58 -4.61
C GLN A 238 1.54 16.27 -3.11
N ILE A 239 0.43 15.92 -2.45
CA ILE A 239 0.45 15.55 -1.03
C ILE A 239 1.31 14.29 -0.81
N ALA A 240 1.22 13.30 -1.70
CA ALA A 240 2.01 12.08 -1.59
C ALA A 240 3.51 12.33 -1.77
N MET A 241 3.90 13.14 -2.75
CA MET A 241 5.30 13.54 -2.97
C MET A 241 5.85 14.30 -1.76
N ARG A 242 5.13 15.32 -1.29
CA ARG A 242 5.50 16.12 -0.12
C ARG A 242 5.75 15.27 1.13
N GLU A 243 4.86 14.32 1.39
CA GLU A 243 4.98 13.43 2.56
C GLU A 243 6.10 12.37 2.41
N ALA A 244 6.44 12.01 1.17
CA ALA A 244 7.56 11.10 0.88
C ALA A 244 8.91 11.82 1.07
N GLU A 245 9.01 13.06 0.60
CA GLU A 245 10.17 13.93 0.78
C GLU A 245 10.39 14.23 2.26
N SER A 246 9.35 14.67 2.97
CA SER A 246 9.43 14.94 4.41
C SER A 246 9.91 13.72 5.20
N TRP A 247 9.39 12.52 4.90
CA TRP A 247 9.87 11.30 5.52
C TRP A 247 11.34 11.01 5.18
N THR A 248 11.75 11.22 3.93
CA THR A 248 13.13 10.98 3.48
C THR A 248 14.10 11.90 4.21
N ILE A 249 13.77 13.19 4.34
CA ILE A 249 14.57 14.19 5.05
C ILE A 249 14.66 13.84 6.55
N ALA A 250 13.56 13.43 7.19
CA ALA A 250 13.56 13.02 8.59
C ALA A 250 14.45 11.80 8.89
N GLN A 251 14.79 10.99 7.88
CA GLN A 251 15.77 9.90 8.04
C GLN A 251 17.23 10.38 7.91
N LEU A 252 17.46 11.57 7.36
CA LEU A 252 18.78 12.19 7.20
C LEU A 252 19.14 13.11 8.38
N THR A 253 18.15 13.62 9.13
CA THR A 253 18.35 14.48 10.31
C THR A 253 19.38 13.96 11.32
N PRO A 254 19.43 12.64 11.67
CA PRO A 254 20.45 12.14 12.60
C PRO A 254 21.88 12.27 12.06
N ILE A 255 22.06 12.21 10.74
CA ILE A 255 23.38 12.29 10.09
C ILE A 255 23.86 13.75 10.09
N MET A 256 22.93 14.70 9.91
CA MET A 256 23.27 16.12 9.85
C MET A 256 23.60 16.70 11.23
N GLU A 257 22.95 16.21 12.29
CA GLU A 257 23.29 16.59 13.68
C GLU A 257 24.67 16.04 14.12
N ASP A 258 25.02 14.81 13.72
CA ASP A 258 26.33 14.21 14.02
C ASP A 258 27.48 14.84 13.20
N THR A 259 27.24 15.25 11.95
CA THR A 259 28.25 15.96 11.14
C THR A 259 28.50 17.37 11.68
N VAL A 260 27.45 18.08 12.11
CA VAL A 260 27.58 19.45 12.66
C VAL A 260 28.23 19.46 14.05
N MET A 261 28.12 18.39 14.84
CA MET A 261 28.78 18.29 16.15
C MET A 261 30.24 17.80 16.07
N ASN A 262 30.62 17.03 15.04
CA ASN A 262 32.00 16.52 14.90
C ASN A 262 32.95 17.44 14.12
N GLU A 263 32.45 18.38 13.31
CA GLU A 263 33.29 19.32 12.55
C GLU A 263 33.73 20.58 13.37
N ALA A 264 33.31 20.70 14.62
CA ALA A 264 33.56 21.90 15.43
C ALA A 264 34.86 21.89 16.26
N LEU A 265 35.75 20.88 16.16
CA LEU A 265 36.94 20.81 17.03
C LEU A 265 38.32 20.60 16.39
N GLU A 266 38.47 20.44 15.08
CA GLU A 266 39.80 20.41 14.46
C GLU A 266 39.76 21.04 13.06
N ASP A 267 40.06 22.33 12.93
CA ASP A 267 41.26 22.78 12.22
C ASP A 267 41.45 24.31 12.34
N VAL A 268 42.68 24.72 12.63
CA VAL A 268 43.11 26.12 12.66
C VAL A 268 43.77 26.44 11.33
N SER A 269 43.39 27.59 10.78
CA SER A 269 44.04 28.31 9.67
C SER A 269 43.51 27.99 8.26
N THR A 270 42.55 28.78 7.77
CA THR A 270 42.80 29.86 6.79
C THR A 270 41.52 30.73 6.69
N MET A 271 41.65 32.01 6.97
CA MET A 271 40.54 32.98 6.97
C MET A 271 40.02 33.25 5.56
N ILE A 272 38.76 32.88 5.31
CA ILE A 272 37.80 33.69 4.56
C ILE A 272 36.54 33.70 5.42
N GLN A 273 36.27 34.81 6.11
CA GLN A 273 35.02 34.97 6.87
C GLN A 273 33.85 34.89 5.88
N ALA A 274 33.05 33.83 5.98
CA ALA A 274 31.72 33.82 5.38
C ALA A 274 30.91 34.98 6.00
N PRO A 275 30.15 35.75 5.21
CA PRO A 275 29.32 36.82 5.76
C PRO A 275 28.37 36.23 6.81
N GLU A 276 28.24 36.91 7.95
CA GLU A 276 27.28 36.50 8.98
C GLU A 276 25.88 36.38 8.35
N PRO A 277 25.12 35.30 8.65
CA PRO A 277 23.81 35.12 8.08
C PRO A 277 22.91 36.31 8.45
N PRO A 278 22.04 36.76 7.52
CA PRO A 278 21.18 37.90 7.79
C PRO A 278 20.33 37.63 9.04
N ARG A 279 20.30 38.62 9.94
CA ARG A 279 19.58 38.56 11.23
C ARG A 279 18.12 38.13 11.07
N TRP A 280 17.48 38.57 9.99
CA TRP A 280 16.07 38.36 9.71
C TRP A 280 15.86 37.25 8.69
N ARG A 281 14.96 36.33 9.01
CA ARG A 281 14.50 35.28 8.10
C ARG A 281 13.01 35.45 7.81
N CYS A 282 12.58 35.23 6.58
CA CYS A 282 11.19 35.34 6.17
C CYS A 282 10.73 34.05 5.51
N GLN A 283 9.85 33.33 6.19
CA GLN A 283 9.20 32.14 5.68
C GLN A 283 7.98 32.55 4.87
N VAL A 284 7.77 31.95 3.71
CA VAL A 284 6.63 32.24 2.83
C VAL A 284 5.95 30.95 2.38
N ASP A 285 4.63 30.99 2.21
CA ASP A 285 3.84 29.90 1.63
C ASP A 285 2.54 30.42 0.99
N ALA A 286 2.04 29.67 0.02
CA ALA A 286 0.77 29.94 -0.63
C ALA A 286 -0.17 28.72 -0.63
N SER A 287 -1.45 29.01 -0.41
CA SER A 287 -2.52 28.03 -0.40
C SER A 287 -3.43 28.24 -1.60
N TRP A 288 -3.41 27.28 -2.52
CA TRP A 288 -4.20 27.29 -3.76
C TRP A 288 -5.03 26.01 -3.91
N ILE A 289 -6.25 26.11 -4.45
CA ILE A 289 -7.14 24.96 -4.74
C ILE A 289 -7.47 24.92 -6.23
N SER A 290 -7.94 26.05 -6.75
CA SER A 290 -8.31 26.19 -8.14
C SER A 290 -8.25 27.65 -8.56
N SER A 291 -8.15 27.88 -9.87
CA SER A 291 -8.20 29.22 -10.46
C SER A 291 -9.57 29.92 -10.32
N ARG A 292 -10.56 29.26 -9.71
CA ARG A 292 -11.89 29.82 -9.46
C ARG A 292 -12.08 30.26 -8.01
N GLU A 293 -11.17 29.86 -7.13
CA GLU A 293 -11.21 30.17 -5.71
C GLU A 293 -10.08 31.12 -5.33
N GLY A 294 -10.31 31.96 -4.32
CA GLY A 294 -9.28 32.89 -3.85
C GLY A 294 -8.07 32.14 -3.29
N THR A 295 -6.89 32.70 -3.53
CA THR A 295 -5.62 32.17 -3.02
C THR A 295 -5.36 32.70 -1.60
N GLY A 296 -4.87 31.85 -0.71
CA GLY A 296 -4.36 32.29 0.59
C GLY A 296 -2.86 32.48 0.54
N LEU A 297 -2.35 33.62 1.02
CA LEU A 297 -0.93 33.91 1.11
C LEU A 297 -0.53 34.03 2.57
N GLY A 298 0.62 33.48 2.95
CA GLY A 298 1.15 33.52 4.30
C GLY A 298 2.63 33.86 4.31
N PHE A 299 3.06 34.67 5.27
CA PHE A 299 4.47 34.83 5.58
C PHE A 299 4.70 35.04 7.08
N VAL A 300 5.92 34.73 7.53
CA VAL A 300 6.38 35.00 8.89
C VAL A 300 7.79 35.56 8.85
N ILE A 301 8.03 36.68 9.52
CA ILE A 301 9.38 37.23 9.72
C ILE A 301 9.88 36.85 11.11
N LEU A 302 11.10 36.33 11.18
CA LEU A 302 11.76 35.80 12.38
C LEU A 302 13.05 36.60 12.67
N ASP A 303 13.26 36.96 13.95
CA ASP A 303 14.56 37.39 14.50
C ASP A 303 15.20 36.19 15.20
N ALA A 304 16.17 35.53 14.56
CA ALA A 304 16.69 34.23 14.98
C ALA A 304 15.59 33.14 15.16
N ARG A 305 15.03 33.00 16.37
CA ARG A 305 13.93 32.07 16.70
C ARG A 305 12.64 32.76 17.15
N ALA A 306 12.68 34.08 17.38
CA ALA A 306 11.50 34.83 17.82
C ALA A 306 10.70 35.32 16.62
N THR A 307 9.39 35.08 16.62
CA THR A 307 8.53 35.64 15.58
C THR A 307 8.35 37.14 15.77
N SER A 308 8.67 37.90 14.74
CA SER A 308 8.53 39.36 14.72
C SER A 308 7.24 39.81 14.04
N LEU A 309 6.86 39.15 12.95
CA LEU A 309 5.70 39.56 12.15
C LEU A 309 5.01 38.36 11.53
N PHE A 310 3.68 38.35 11.57
CA PHE A 310 2.82 37.42 10.87
C PHE A 310 2.07 38.14 9.76
N GLY A 311 2.12 37.59 8.56
CA GLY A 311 1.34 38.01 7.41
C GLY A 311 0.36 36.92 6.98
N ALA A 312 -0.92 37.26 6.86
CA ALA A 312 -1.89 36.43 6.14
C ALA A 312 -2.82 37.27 5.26
N LYS A 313 -2.96 36.90 3.99
CA LYS A 313 -3.79 37.63 3.02
C LYS A 313 -4.61 36.66 2.17
N ARG A 314 -5.89 36.93 1.99
CA ARG A 314 -6.67 36.33 0.91
C ARG A 314 -6.46 37.17 -0.35
N ALA A 315 -5.68 36.64 -1.27
CA ALA A 315 -5.46 37.21 -2.59
C ALA A 315 -6.59 36.86 -3.55
N HIS A 316 -6.48 37.39 -4.77
CA HIS A 316 -7.36 37.04 -5.86
C HIS A 316 -7.11 35.58 -6.31
N THR A 317 -7.91 35.14 -7.29
CA THR A 317 -7.68 33.86 -7.96
C THR A 317 -6.38 33.91 -8.74
N THR A 318 -5.49 32.93 -8.55
CA THR A 318 -4.28 32.76 -9.37
C THR A 318 -4.43 31.58 -10.32
N GLU A 319 -3.72 31.58 -11.44
CA GLU A 319 -3.90 30.58 -12.50
C GLU A 319 -3.35 29.20 -12.14
N SER A 320 -2.29 29.15 -11.33
CA SER A 320 -1.67 27.90 -10.90
C SER A 320 -1.10 28.02 -9.48
N PRO A 321 -0.79 26.88 -8.83
CA PRO A 321 -0.07 26.89 -7.56
C PRO A 321 1.24 27.68 -7.64
N LEU A 322 1.99 27.58 -8.74
CA LEU A 322 3.26 28.29 -8.88
C LEU A 322 3.09 29.82 -8.92
N HIS A 323 2.03 30.32 -9.55
CA HIS A 323 1.68 31.75 -9.50
C HIS A 323 1.29 32.18 -8.08
N ALA A 324 0.61 31.31 -7.33
CA ALA A 324 0.27 31.57 -5.93
C ALA A 324 1.53 31.72 -5.07
N GLU A 325 2.51 30.83 -5.24
CA GLU A 325 3.80 30.89 -4.53
C GLU A 325 4.57 32.18 -4.86
N ALA A 326 4.63 32.53 -6.14
CA ALA A 326 5.30 33.76 -6.59
C ALA A 326 4.61 35.02 -6.03
N GLU A 327 3.28 35.09 -6.09
CA GLU A 327 2.51 36.21 -5.50
C GLU A 327 2.67 36.28 -3.98
N GLY A 328 2.78 35.12 -3.30
CA GLY A 328 3.07 35.01 -1.87
C GLY A 328 4.43 35.61 -1.52
N LEU A 329 5.46 35.28 -2.29
CA LEU A 329 6.81 35.82 -2.13
C LEU A 329 6.86 37.34 -2.41
N ILE A 330 6.29 37.80 -3.53
CA ILE A 330 6.21 39.23 -3.88
C ILE A 330 5.55 40.02 -2.75
N TRP A 331 4.42 39.51 -2.24
CA TRP A 331 3.72 40.17 -1.15
C TRP A 331 4.56 40.22 0.13
N ALA A 332 5.24 39.14 0.49
CA ALA A 332 6.14 39.10 1.64
C ALA A 332 7.31 40.08 1.49
N MET A 333 7.92 40.16 0.30
CA MET A 333 8.99 41.11 -0.01
C MET A 333 8.50 42.56 0.14
N LEU A 334 7.28 42.85 -0.34
CA LEU A 334 6.70 44.19 -0.28
C LEU A 334 6.44 44.63 1.16
N GLU A 335 5.81 43.77 1.96
CA GLU A 335 5.53 44.06 3.37
C GLU A 335 6.81 44.19 4.20
N SER A 336 7.86 43.46 3.83
CA SER A 336 9.19 43.53 4.44
C SER A 336 9.85 44.88 4.18
N LEU A 337 9.93 45.30 2.92
CA LEU A 337 10.50 46.60 2.52
C LEU A 337 9.72 47.77 3.15
N ASN A 338 8.39 47.72 3.13
CA ASN A 338 7.53 48.75 3.71
C ASN A 338 7.74 48.94 5.22
N ARG A 339 8.31 47.96 5.92
CA ARG A 339 8.61 48.01 7.36
C ARG A 339 10.08 48.20 7.67
N GLY A 340 10.91 48.41 6.65
CA GLY A 340 12.33 48.68 6.81
C GLY A 340 13.19 47.43 7.00
N TYR A 341 12.66 46.23 6.72
CA TYR A 341 13.49 45.04 6.68
C TYR A 341 14.23 45.00 5.33
N MET A 342 15.46 45.54 5.30
CA MET A 342 16.26 45.67 4.07
C MET A 342 17.29 44.53 3.89
N SER A 343 17.50 43.69 4.90
CA SER A 343 18.41 42.54 4.84
C SER A 343 17.68 41.29 5.32
N LEU A 344 17.29 40.39 4.41
CA LEU A 344 16.56 39.17 4.72
C LEU A 344 17.07 37.93 3.99
N HIS A 345 16.91 36.80 4.65
CA HIS A 345 16.89 35.48 4.03
C HIS A 345 15.45 34.99 3.90
N PHE A 346 14.99 34.76 2.67
CA PHE A 346 13.69 34.17 2.39
C PHE A 346 13.76 32.64 2.36
N GLU A 347 12.73 31.98 2.88
CA GLU A 347 12.61 30.53 2.94
C GLU A 347 11.27 30.14 2.30
N SER A 348 11.31 29.29 1.27
CA SER A 348 10.12 28.76 0.58
C SER A 348 10.20 27.25 0.47
N ASP A 349 9.08 26.55 0.58
CA ASP A 349 8.99 25.11 0.31
C ASP A 349 8.65 24.80 -1.16
N CYS A 350 8.57 25.82 -2.03
CA CYS A 350 8.42 25.64 -3.48
C CYS A 350 9.80 25.59 -4.17
N GLN A 351 10.37 24.39 -4.28
CA GLN A 351 11.68 24.19 -4.91
C GLN A 351 11.74 24.71 -6.36
N GLN A 352 10.63 24.59 -7.10
CA GLN A 352 10.54 25.08 -8.47
C GLN A 352 10.71 26.60 -8.54
N LEU A 353 10.03 27.35 -7.67
CA LEU A 353 10.16 28.81 -7.61
C LEU A 353 11.57 29.24 -7.21
N VAL A 354 12.15 28.59 -6.20
CA VAL A 354 13.54 28.88 -5.76
C VAL A 354 14.52 28.67 -6.91
N ASN A 355 14.38 27.58 -7.67
CA ASN A 355 15.24 27.32 -8.83
C ASN A 355 15.08 28.40 -9.92
N LEU A 356 13.83 28.81 -10.24
CA LEU A 356 13.56 29.87 -11.23
C LEU A 356 14.15 31.23 -10.84
N ILE A 357 14.31 31.49 -9.54
CA ILE A 357 14.91 32.74 -9.05
C ILE A 357 16.44 32.67 -9.05
N GLN A 358 17.01 31.51 -8.69
CA GLN A 358 18.46 31.35 -8.53
C GLN A 358 19.21 30.98 -9.81
N ARG A 359 18.53 30.37 -10.78
CA ARG A 359 19.14 29.83 -12.00
C ARG A 359 18.69 30.63 -13.22
N ASP A 360 19.65 31.27 -13.89
CA ASP A 360 19.36 32.09 -15.08
C ASP A 360 19.00 31.25 -16.33
N ASP A 361 19.22 29.94 -16.32
CA ASP A 361 18.93 29.02 -17.42
C ASP A 361 17.53 28.37 -17.37
N GLU A 362 16.80 28.52 -16.26
CA GLU A 362 15.44 28.02 -16.10
C GLU A 362 14.42 29.09 -16.51
N GLU A 363 13.85 28.97 -17.71
CA GLU A 363 12.82 29.89 -18.22
C GLU A 363 11.41 29.38 -17.95
N CYS A 364 10.55 30.24 -17.39
CA CYS A 364 9.11 29.99 -17.27
C CYS A 364 8.31 31.17 -17.85
N PRO A 365 8.02 31.18 -19.16
CA PRO A 365 7.36 32.32 -19.82
C PRO A 365 6.01 32.70 -19.22
N THR A 366 5.29 31.74 -18.63
CA THR A 366 3.99 31.98 -17.99
C THR A 366 4.11 32.78 -16.69
N LEU A 367 5.25 32.68 -15.99
CA LEU A 367 5.53 33.35 -14.73
C LEU A 367 6.48 34.56 -14.90
N ALA A 368 6.75 34.95 -16.15
CA ALA A 368 7.71 36.01 -16.45
C ALA A 368 7.37 37.34 -15.73
N PRO A 369 6.09 37.80 -15.68
CA PRO A 369 5.76 39.03 -14.96
C PRO A 369 6.13 39.00 -13.48
N GLU A 370 5.82 37.89 -12.79
CA GLU A 370 6.12 37.72 -11.38
C GLU A 370 7.62 37.59 -11.13
N LEU A 371 8.35 36.87 -12.00
CA LEU A 371 9.80 36.74 -11.90
C LEU A 371 10.51 38.07 -12.13
N ASP A 372 10.05 38.88 -13.08
CA ASP A 372 10.57 40.22 -13.32
C ASP A 372 10.33 41.13 -12.12
N GLU A 373 9.15 41.06 -11.50
CA GLU A 373 8.83 41.80 -10.27
C GLU A 373 9.70 41.36 -9.10
N ILE A 374 9.86 40.04 -8.88
CA ILE A 374 10.76 39.49 -7.84
C ILE A 374 12.19 40.01 -8.07
N LYS A 375 12.73 39.90 -9.28
CA LYS A 375 14.09 40.36 -9.62
C LYS A 375 14.26 41.87 -9.41
N ALA A 376 13.26 42.66 -9.77
CA ALA A 376 13.26 44.10 -9.52
C ALA A 376 13.28 44.41 -8.00
N MET A 377 12.47 43.69 -7.23
CA MET A 377 12.41 43.86 -5.77
C MET A 377 13.68 43.36 -5.07
N CYS A 378 14.33 42.30 -5.55
CA CYS A 378 15.62 41.83 -5.02
C CYS A 378 16.65 42.96 -5.00
N SER A 379 16.63 43.83 -6.01
CA SER A 379 17.53 44.99 -6.13
C SER A 379 17.24 46.11 -5.12
N SER A 380 16.10 46.06 -4.42
CA SER A 380 15.71 47.02 -3.39
C SER A 380 16.14 46.59 -1.97
N PHE A 381 16.64 45.36 -1.79
CA PHE A 381 17.21 44.89 -0.53
C PHE A 381 18.71 45.13 -0.50
N ASP A 382 19.24 45.51 0.66
CA ASP A 382 20.68 45.57 0.92
C ASP A 382 21.30 44.17 0.85
N ILE A 383 20.59 43.19 1.41
CA ILE A 383 20.96 41.77 1.40
C ILE A 383 19.69 40.95 1.11
N PHE A 384 19.70 40.24 -0.01
CA PHE A 384 18.68 39.27 -0.38
C PHE A 384 19.31 37.90 -0.56
N SER A 385 18.67 36.89 0.02
CA SER A 385 18.92 35.49 -0.33
C SER A 385 17.61 34.73 -0.21
N ILE A 386 17.46 33.66 -0.97
CA ILE A 386 16.32 32.76 -0.87
C ILE A 386 16.82 31.33 -0.86
N ALA A 387 16.22 30.44 -0.06
CA ALA A 387 16.52 29.02 -0.07
C ALA A 387 15.26 28.17 0.00
N TYR A 388 15.38 26.96 -0.54
CA TYR A 388 14.39 25.93 -0.34
C TYR A 388 14.46 25.39 1.09
N VAL A 389 13.31 25.27 1.74
CA VAL A 389 13.15 24.59 3.03
C VAL A 389 12.13 23.46 2.92
N SER A 390 12.32 22.42 3.73
CA SER A 390 11.30 21.37 3.86
C SER A 390 10.00 21.97 4.41
N TRP A 391 8.85 21.57 3.86
CA TRP A 391 7.52 21.96 4.35
C TRP A 391 7.34 21.76 5.87
N SER A 392 7.99 20.76 6.47
CA SER A 392 7.93 20.53 7.93
C SER A 392 8.49 21.69 8.76
N LEU A 393 9.31 22.54 8.16
CA LEU A 393 9.85 23.77 8.77
C LEU A 393 8.99 25.00 8.43
N ASN A 394 7.98 24.86 7.56
CA ASN A 394 7.12 25.92 7.03
C ASN A 394 5.65 25.80 7.52
N ILE A 395 5.39 24.98 8.54
CA ILE A 395 4.03 24.63 9.00
C ILE A 395 3.23 25.88 9.44
N CYS A 396 3.91 26.87 10.03
CA CYS A 396 3.25 28.08 10.53
C CYS A 396 2.61 28.88 9.39
N VAL A 397 3.38 29.15 8.32
CA VAL A 397 2.90 29.92 7.16
C VAL A 397 1.89 29.13 6.34
N ASP A 398 2.00 27.80 6.28
CA ASP A 398 0.97 26.92 5.70
C ASP A 398 -0.36 27.03 6.45
N GLY A 399 -0.30 27.07 7.78
CA GLY A 399 -1.46 27.35 8.63
C GLY A 399 -2.07 28.73 8.37
N LEU A 400 -1.24 29.77 8.20
CA LEU A 400 -1.70 31.13 7.87
C LEU A 400 -2.43 31.15 6.54
N ALA A 401 -1.79 30.64 5.48
CA ALA A 401 -2.27 30.66 4.12
C ALA A 401 -3.59 29.87 4.00
N LYS A 402 -3.67 28.66 4.58
CA LYS A 402 -4.92 27.87 4.62
C LYS A 402 -6.02 28.54 5.44
N GLY A 403 -5.64 29.18 6.55
CA GLY A 403 -6.57 29.88 7.44
C GLY A 403 -7.31 31.03 6.73
N VAL A 404 -6.64 31.79 5.87
CA VAL A 404 -7.27 32.87 5.11
C VAL A 404 -7.97 32.40 3.83
N ARG A 405 -7.47 31.32 3.20
CA ARG A 405 -8.12 30.69 2.04
C ARG A 405 -9.47 30.06 2.38
N SER A 406 -9.69 29.60 3.60
CA SER A 406 -10.96 28.98 4.01
C SER A 406 -12.08 29.98 4.34
N ARG A 407 -11.84 31.30 4.25
CA ARG A 407 -12.80 32.34 4.63
C ARG A 407 -13.44 33.03 3.43
N ASP A 408 -14.72 33.35 3.51
CA ASP A 408 -15.49 33.94 2.40
C ASP A 408 -15.15 35.41 2.08
N PHE A 409 -14.57 36.16 3.02
CA PHE A 409 -14.28 37.58 2.85
C PHE A 409 -12.80 37.88 2.61
N ARG A 410 -12.50 39.06 2.04
CA ARG A 410 -11.12 39.57 1.91
C ARG A 410 -10.52 39.70 3.32
N VAL A 411 -9.46 38.93 3.58
CA VAL A 411 -8.68 39.02 4.81
C VAL A 411 -7.32 39.61 4.47
N LEU A 412 -6.91 40.65 5.20
CA LEU A 412 -5.54 41.14 5.22
C LEU A 412 -5.14 41.29 6.69
N TYR A 413 -4.10 40.57 7.09
CA TYR A 413 -3.58 40.54 8.44
C TYR A 413 -2.07 40.68 8.39
N VAL A 414 -1.54 41.74 8.99
CA VAL A 414 -0.09 41.93 9.16
C VAL A 414 0.15 42.51 10.54
N GLN A 415 0.48 41.65 11.52
CA GLN A 415 0.65 42.04 12.93
C GLN A 415 1.75 41.22 13.60
N SER A 416 2.30 41.73 14.70
CA SER A 416 3.33 41.04 15.49
C SER A 416 2.78 39.91 16.37
N CYS A 417 1.47 39.87 16.60
CA CYS A 417 0.81 38.77 17.30
C CYS A 417 0.30 37.70 16.33
N ALA A 418 0.30 36.45 16.78
CA ALA A 418 -0.27 35.36 16.00
C ALA A 418 -1.81 35.53 15.91
N PRO A 419 -2.41 35.38 14.72
CA PRO A 419 -3.85 35.41 14.59
C PRO A 419 -4.52 34.24 15.31
N TRP A 420 -5.73 34.46 15.83
CA TRP A 420 -6.45 33.49 16.67
C TRP A 420 -6.68 32.12 16.02
N TRP A 421 -6.69 32.04 14.68
CA TRP A 421 -6.87 30.78 13.94
C TRP A 421 -5.60 29.94 13.82
N LEU A 422 -4.44 30.47 14.20
CA LEU A 422 -3.20 29.70 14.36
C LEU A 422 -3.08 29.00 15.72
N ALA A 423 -3.97 29.28 16.68
CA ALA A 423 -3.94 28.69 18.02
C ALA A 423 -3.88 27.13 18.06
N PRO A 424 -4.46 26.37 17.11
CA PRO A 424 -4.29 24.92 17.05
C PRO A 424 -2.89 24.45 16.60
N VAL A 425 -2.15 25.30 15.87
CA VAL A 425 -0.83 25.00 15.30
C VAL A 425 0.30 25.45 16.25
N ALA A 426 0.08 26.51 17.02
CA ALA A 426 1.05 27.04 17.99
C ALA A 426 1.49 26.02 19.06
N ASN A 427 0.59 25.11 19.47
CA ASN A 427 0.91 24.05 20.44
C ASN A 427 1.96 23.02 19.95
N GLN A 428 2.34 23.05 18.66
CA GLN A 428 3.44 22.23 18.12
C GLN A 428 4.78 22.97 18.08
N MET A 429 4.80 24.30 18.24
CA MET A 429 6.01 25.12 18.11
C MET A 429 6.77 25.29 19.44
N ASP A 430 6.08 25.18 20.58
CA ASP A 430 6.71 25.29 21.92
C ASP A 430 7.39 23.99 22.40
N ALA A 431 7.40 22.93 21.58
CA ALA A 431 7.83 21.59 21.98
C ALA A 431 9.03 21.02 21.17
N ALA A 432 9.79 21.87 20.47
CA ALA A 432 10.97 21.46 19.68
C ALA A 432 12.25 22.20 20.09
#